data_AF-A0A1B6IG73-F1
#
_entry.id   AF-A0A1B6IG73-F1
#
_cell.length_a   1.000
_cell.length_b   1.000
_cell.length_c   1.000
_cell.angle_alpha   90.00
_cell.angle_beta   90.00
_cell.angle_gamma   90.00
#
_symmetry.space_group_name_H-M   'P 1'
#
loop_
_entity.id
_entity.type
_entity.pdbx_description
1 polymer ?
#
loop_
_entity_poly.entity_id
_entity_poly.type
_entity_poly.pdbx_seq_one_letter_code
_entity_poly.pdbx_strand_id
1 'polypeptide(L)'
;HTNGYQNGTSHEEPVEDMDVDPPASKRQLCGGSKTAVERMLEFGRTLYHMSQRLMQEQGKDEANKKMLQDAFSLLAYSNPWSSPVGWQLDPVQRETVCAALNSAILESSSLPRRAPLEVAVAHARELVAAMSRAGLGSCAFTCVDDLLQH
;
A
#
# COMPACT_ATOMS: atom_id res chain seq x y z
N HIS A 1 29.26 -25.77 -33.88
CA HIS A 1 30.04 -26.09 -32.67
C HIS A 1 29.58 -25.14 -31.55
N THR A 2 28.34 -25.31 -31.07
CA THR A 2 27.92 -26.10 -29.89
C THR A 2 28.12 -25.31 -28.59
N ASN A 3 27.12 -24.50 -28.25
CA ASN A 3 26.88 -24.06 -26.87
C ASN A 3 25.80 -24.99 -26.30
N GLY A 4 26.18 -25.89 -25.41
CA GLY A 4 25.26 -26.75 -24.67
C GLY A 4 24.80 -26.04 -23.40
N TYR A 5 23.58 -25.52 -23.39
CA TYR A 5 22.88 -25.20 -22.15
C TYR A 5 21.98 -26.39 -21.81
N GLN A 6 22.34 -27.11 -20.74
CA GLN A 6 21.48 -28.14 -20.15
C GLN A 6 20.32 -27.44 -19.43
N ASN A 7 19.14 -27.59 -20.01
CA ASN A 7 17.86 -27.30 -19.40
C ASN A 7 17.41 -28.56 -18.65
N GLY A 8 16.99 -28.44 -17.39
CA GLY A 8 16.47 -29.60 -16.65
C GLY A 8 16.55 -29.47 -15.14
N THR A 9 15.70 -28.64 -14.54
CA THR A 9 15.14 -28.98 -13.23
C THR A 9 13.63 -28.87 -13.39
N SER A 10 12.97 -30.02 -13.30
CA SER A 10 11.53 -30.13 -13.26
C SER A 10 11.09 -29.63 -11.90
N HIS A 11 10.70 -28.36 -11.81
CA HIS A 11 9.83 -27.92 -10.73
C HIS A 11 8.43 -27.82 -11.30
N GLU A 12 7.58 -28.76 -10.91
CA GLU A 12 6.14 -28.57 -11.02
C GLU A 12 5.79 -27.41 -10.09
N GLU A 13 5.66 -26.21 -10.67
CA GLU A 13 5.05 -25.07 -9.99
C GLU A 13 3.55 -25.35 -9.92
N PRO A 14 2.93 -25.35 -8.73
CA PRO A 14 1.47 -25.38 -8.67
C PRO A 14 0.98 -24.11 -9.34
N VAL A 15 0.16 -24.26 -10.37
CA VAL A 15 -0.63 -23.16 -10.92
C VAL A 15 -1.39 -22.51 -9.76
N GLU A 16 -0.96 -21.33 -9.34
CA GLU A 16 -1.74 -20.49 -8.44
C GLU A 16 -3.03 -20.17 -9.19
N ASP A 17 -4.07 -20.91 -8.84
CA ASP A 17 -5.44 -20.61 -9.23
C ASP A 17 -5.72 -19.20 -8.72
N MET A 18 -5.73 -18.24 -9.64
CA MET A 18 -6.10 -16.86 -9.34
C MET A 18 -7.57 -16.89 -8.92
N ASP A 19 -7.82 -17.02 -7.62
CA ASP A 19 -9.14 -17.03 -6.99
C ASP A 19 -9.97 -15.85 -7.54
N VAL A 20 -10.83 -16.16 -8.51
CA VAL A 20 -11.88 -15.24 -8.95
C VAL A 20 -12.82 -15.09 -7.76
N ASP A 21 -12.87 -13.89 -7.19
CA ASP A 21 -13.72 -13.57 -6.04
C ASP A 21 -15.12 -14.19 -6.20
N PRO A 22 -15.54 -15.13 -5.32
CA PRO A 22 -16.85 -15.75 -5.44
C PRO A 22 -17.95 -14.71 -5.18
N PRO A 23 -19.15 -14.88 -5.78
CA PRO A 23 -20.26 -13.95 -5.62
C PRO A 23 -20.64 -13.80 -4.14
N ALA A 24 -21.18 -12.64 -3.79
CA ALA A 24 -21.39 -12.07 -2.44
C ALA A 24 -22.31 -12.84 -1.47
N SER A 25 -22.39 -14.17 -1.54
CA SER A 25 -23.09 -15.00 -0.57
C SER A 25 -22.24 -15.23 0.68
N LYS A 26 -22.49 -14.37 1.68
CA LYS A 26 -22.13 -14.51 3.12
C LYS A 26 -20.63 -14.63 3.44
N ARG A 27 -19.91 -13.51 3.31
CA ARG A 27 -18.56 -13.32 3.88
C ARG A 27 -18.64 -13.29 5.41
N GLN A 28 -18.47 -14.44 6.06
CA GLN A 28 -18.29 -14.50 7.51
C GLN A 28 -16.80 -14.72 7.80
N LEU A 29 -16.13 -13.75 8.43
CA LEU A 29 -14.68 -13.72 8.68
C LEU A 29 -14.08 -15.03 9.21
N CYS A 30 -14.86 -15.74 10.02
CA CYS A 30 -14.42 -16.97 10.65
C CYS A 30 -15.21 -18.20 10.18
N GLY A 31 -16.29 -18.05 9.41
CA GLY A 31 -17.15 -19.17 8.97
C GLY A 31 -17.65 -20.10 10.09
N GLY A 32 -17.57 -19.70 11.37
CA GLY A 32 -17.81 -20.56 12.53
C GLY A 32 -16.63 -21.47 12.94
N SER A 33 -15.48 -21.38 12.28
CA SER A 33 -14.25 -22.11 12.61
C SER A 33 -13.65 -21.62 13.92
N LYS A 34 -13.55 -22.54 14.90
CA LYS A 34 -12.92 -22.27 16.20
C LYS A 34 -11.48 -21.75 16.05
N THR A 35 -10.70 -22.33 15.15
CA THR A 35 -9.33 -21.89 14.88
C THR A 35 -9.27 -20.48 14.31
N ALA A 36 -10.20 -20.10 13.44
CA ALA A 36 -10.28 -18.74 12.92
C ALA A 36 -10.63 -17.73 14.02
N VAL A 37 -11.56 -18.08 14.91
CA VAL A 37 -11.93 -17.26 16.07
C VAL A 37 -10.76 -17.11 17.05
N GLU A 38 -10.02 -18.19 17.33
CA GLU A 38 -8.83 -18.13 18.20
C GLU A 38 -7.75 -17.21 17.63
N ARG A 39 -7.46 -17.31 16.33
CA ARG A 39 -6.53 -16.41 15.63
C ARG A 39 -6.99 -14.96 15.66
N MET A 40 -8.29 -14.72 15.48
CA MET A 40 -8.87 -13.38 15.55
C MET A 40 -8.72 -12.78 16.96
N LEU A 41 -8.92 -13.58 18.01
CA LEU A 41 -8.73 -13.16 19.40
C LEU A 41 -7.25 -12.89 19.71
N GLU A 42 -6.35 -13.72 19.19
CA GLU A 42 -4.91 -13.51 19.31
C GLU A 42 -4.47 -12.22 18.63
N PHE A 43 -4.96 -11.97 17.41
CA PHE A 43 -4.72 -10.72 16.70
C PHE A 43 -5.23 -9.51 17.48
N GLY A 44 -6.44 -9.58 18.06
CA GLY A 44 -6.99 -8.53 18.92
C GLY A 44 -6.11 -8.23 20.15
N ARG A 45 -5.54 -9.25 20.79
CA ARG A 45 -4.59 -9.07 21.90
C ARG A 45 -3.30 -8.39 21.44
N THR A 46 -2.75 -8.82 20.30
CA THR A 46 -1.55 -8.23 19.71
C THR A 46 -1.77 -6.75 19.37
N LEU A 47 -2.91 -6.40 18.77
CA LEU A 47 -3.29 -5.01 18.50
C LEU A 47 -3.36 -4.17 19.77
N TYR A 48 -3.97 -4.69 20.84
CA TYR A 48 -4.05 -3.98 22.11
C TYR A 48 -2.66 -3.74 22.74
N HIS A 49 -1.76 -4.72 22.66
CA HIS A 49 -0.37 -4.55 23.12
C HIS A 49 0.38 -3.50 22.29
N MET A 50 0.20 -3.47 20.97
CA MET A 50 0.78 -2.43 20.11
C MET A 50 0.27 -1.04 20.48
N SER A 51 -1.02 -0.88 20.75
CA SER A 51 -1.58 0.40 21.21
C SER A 51 -0.97 0.87 22.53
N GLN A 52 -0.80 -0.03 23.50
CA GLN A 52 -0.17 0.33 24.78
C GLN A 52 1.27 0.80 24.59
N ARG A 53 2.03 0.13 23.71
CA ARG A 53 3.39 0.55 23.36
C ARG A 53 3.41 1.94 22.72
N LEU A 54 2.56 2.17 21.72
CA LEU A 54 2.44 3.48 21.07
C LEU A 54 2.06 4.57 22.07
N MET A 55 1.18 4.28 23.02
CA MET A 55 0.81 5.24 24.08
C MET A 55 1.98 5.55 25.02
N GLN A 56 2.88 4.60 25.28
CA GLN A 56 4.09 4.85 26.06
C GLN A 56 5.13 5.65 25.27
N GLU A 57 5.30 5.36 23.99
CA GLU A 57 6.33 5.98 23.13
C GLU A 57 5.93 7.39 22.66
N GLN A 58 4.65 7.62 22.35
CA GLN A 58 4.14 8.84 21.71
C GLN A 58 3.12 9.60 22.56
N GLY A 59 2.72 9.08 23.72
CA GLY A 59 1.71 9.69 24.57
C GLY A 59 0.29 9.52 24.04
N LYS A 60 -0.60 10.45 24.41
CA LYS A 60 -2.00 10.43 23.95
C LYS A 60 -2.09 11.00 22.54
N ASP A 61 -2.19 10.10 21.57
CA ASP A 61 -2.46 10.42 20.17
C ASP A 61 -3.89 9.97 19.79
N GLU A 62 -4.75 10.93 19.47
CA GLU A 62 -6.13 10.65 19.05
C GLU A 62 -6.18 9.93 17.69
N ALA A 63 -5.19 10.09 16.82
CA ALA A 63 -5.10 9.34 15.56
C ALA A 63 -4.86 7.85 15.83
N ASN A 64 -3.89 7.52 16.69
CA ASN A 64 -3.62 6.14 17.11
C ASN A 64 -4.82 5.49 17.80
N LYS A 65 -5.51 6.25 18.66
CA LYS A 65 -6.73 5.80 19.34
C LYS A 65 -7.87 5.54 18.36
N LYS A 66 -8.05 6.42 17.37
CA LYS A 66 -9.04 6.24 16.30
C LYS A 66 -8.73 5.01 15.46
N MET A 67 -7.46 4.83 15.06
CA MET A 67 -7.03 3.66 14.28
C MET A 67 -7.29 2.36 15.05
N LEU A 68 -7.03 2.32 16.36
CA LEU A 68 -7.35 1.18 17.19
C LEU A 68 -8.86 0.90 17.26
N GLN A 69 -9.67 1.95 17.43
CA GLN A 69 -11.13 1.84 17.45
C GLN A 69 -11.66 1.31 16.12
N ASP A 70 -11.17 1.83 15.00
CA ASP A 70 -11.57 1.42 13.65
C ASP A 70 -11.18 -0.06 13.43
N ALA A 71 -9.99 -0.49 13.83
CA ALA A 71 -9.57 -1.90 13.76
C ALA A 71 -10.46 -2.83 14.58
N PHE A 72 -10.79 -2.48 15.83
CA PHE A 72 -11.72 -3.27 16.64
C PHE A 72 -13.16 -3.23 16.10
N SER A 73 -13.56 -2.16 15.42
CA SER A 73 -14.84 -2.07 14.75
C SER A 73 -14.96 -3.07 13.60
N LEU A 74 -13.86 -3.46 12.94
CA LEU A 74 -13.87 -4.57 11.97
C LEU A 74 -14.02 -5.92 12.66
N LEU A 75 -13.31 -6.14 13.77
CA LEU A 75 -13.31 -7.40 14.54
C LEU A 75 -14.65 -7.68 15.24
N ALA A 76 -15.40 -6.63 15.60
CA ALA A 76 -16.66 -6.74 16.32
C ALA A 76 -17.83 -7.27 15.46
N TYR A 77 -17.68 -7.27 14.13
CA TYR A 77 -18.74 -7.67 13.20
C TYR A 77 -18.41 -9.02 12.57
N SER A 78 -19.43 -9.87 12.41
CA SER A 78 -19.30 -11.17 11.76
C SER A 78 -18.94 -11.06 10.28
N ASN A 79 -19.45 -10.01 9.61
CA ASN A 79 -19.04 -9.56 8.29
C ASN A 79 -18.34 -8.19 8.42
N PRO A 80 -17.03 -8.07 8.14
CA PRO A 80 -16.27 -6.84 8.39
C PRO A 80 -16.63 -5.74 7.40
N TRP A 81 -17.09 -6.08 6.19
CA TRP A 81 -17.61 -5.10 5.22
C TRP A 81 -18.92 -4.45 5.69
N SER A 82 -19.62 -5.05 6.66
CA SER A 82 -20.81 -4.45 7.28
C SER A 82 -20.48 -3.54 8.47
N SER A 83 -19.21 -3.42 8.86
CA SER A 83 -18.77 -2.48 9.88
C SER A 83 -18.93 -1.03 9.40
N PRO A 84 -19.11 -0.04 10.30
CA PRO A 84 -19.08 1.39 9.93
C PRO A 84 -17.81 1.81 9.18
N VAL A 85 -16.72 1.06 9.33
CA VAL A 85 -15.43 1.27 8.65
C VAL A 85 -15.12 0.20 7.59
N GLY A 86 -16.14 -0.53 7.13
CA GLY A 86 -15.98 -1.60 6.13
C GLY A 86 -15.36 -1.13 4.81
N TRP A 87 -15.54 0.15 4.46
CA TRP A 87 -14.92 0.80 3.30
C TRP A 87 -13.38 0.74 3.31
N GLN A 88 -12.74 0.59 4.48
CA GLN A 88 -11.29 0.42 4.58
C GLN A 88 -10.79 -0.87 3.92
N LEU A 89 -11.67 -1.85 3.72
CA LEU A 89 -11.37 -3.13 3.06
C LEU A 89 -11.58 -3.08 1.55
N ASP A 90 -12.05 -1.95 1.01
CA ASP A 90 -12.24 -1.81 -0.43
C ASP A 90 -10.88 -1.84 -1.14
N PRO A 91 -10.76 -2.53 -2.30
CA PRO A 91 -9.48 -2.63 -3.02
C PRO A 91 -8.84 -1.28 -3.34
N VAL A 92 -9.65 -0.25 -3.61
CA VAL A 92 -9.18 1.12 -3.89
C VAL A 92 -8.40 1.73 -2.71
N GLN A 93 -8.68 1.32 -1.47
CA GLN A 93 -7.96 1.82 -0.30
C GLN A 93 -6.54 1.23 -0.20
N ARG A 94 -6.28 0.08 -0.85
CA ARG A 94 -4.96 -0.58 -0.81
C ARG A 94 -3.85 0.33 -1.34
N GLU A 95 -4.10 1.08 -2.42
CA GLU A 95 -3.11 1.97 -3.02
C GLU A 95 -2.62 3.03 -2.05
N THR A 96 -3.53 3.61 -1.26
CA THR A 96 -3.20 4.66 -0.28
C THR A 96 -2.35 4.08 0.86
N VAL A 97 -2.71 2.89 1.35
CA VAL A 97 -1.94 2.19 2.40
C VAL A 97 -0.55 1.79 1.89
N CYS A 98 -0.46 1.25 0.67
CA CYS A 98 0.81 0.91 0.03
C CYS A 98 1.71 2.13 -0.14
N ALA A 99 1.17 3.27 -0.61
CA ALA A 99 1.94 4.50 -0.75
C ALA A 99 2.48 5.01 0.59
N ALA A 100 1.65 4.99 1.65
CA ALA A 100 2.07 5.38 2.99
C ALA A 100 3.15 4.45 3.56
N LEU A 101 2.99 3.14 3.40
CA LEU A 101 3.96 2.14 3.85
C LEU A 101 5.29 2.28 3.10
N ASN A 102 5.26 2.40 1.77
CA ASN A 102 6.45 2.60 0.95
C ASN A 102 7.20 3.86 1.38
N SER A 103 6.46 4.94 1.67
CA SER A 103 7.04 6.18 2.17
C SER A 103 7.72 6.01 3.52
N ALA A 104 7.09 5.29 4.45
CA ALA A 104 7.64 5.02 5.78
C ALA A 104 8.90 4.12 5.71
N ILE A 105 8.92 3.14 4.81
CA ILE A 105 10.11 2.30 4.57
C ILE A 105 11.27 3.15 4.06
N LEU A 106 11.02 4.01 3.06
CA LEU A 106 12.05 4.91 2.54
C LEU A 106 12.59 5.84 3.63
N GLU A 107 11.72 6.43 4.44
CA GLU A 107 12.10 7.30 5.56
C GLU A 107 12.92 6.55 6.62
N SER A 108 12.52 5.33 6.99
CA SER A 108 13.27 4.48 7.92
C SER A 108 14.65 4.07 7.37
N SER A 109 14.78 3.99 6.04
CA SER A 109 16.02 3.68 5.34
C SER A 109 16.84 4.92 5.00
N SER A 110 16.44 6.12 5.45
CA SER A 110 17.03 7.41 5.10
C SER A 110 17.06 7.72 3.59
N LEU A 111 16.19 7.07 2.81
CA LEU A 111 16.05 7.27 1.38
C LEU A 111 15.00 8.36 1.10
N PRO A 112 15.16 9.16 0.05
CA PRO A 112 14.19 10.18 -0.31
C PRO A 112 12.84 9.55 -0.70
N ARG A 113 11.74 10.11 -0.17
CA ARG A 113 10.36 9.65 -0.45
C ARG A 113 9.94 9.75 -1.92
N ARG A 114 10.59 10.62 -2.68
CA ARG A 114 10.40 10.76 -4.12
C ARG A 114 11.65 10.31 -4.85
N ALA A 115 11.47 9.63 -5.96
CA ALA A 115 12.58 9.26 -6.82
C ALA A 115 13.32 10.54 -7.25
N PRO A 116 14.66 10.57 -7.25
CA PRO A 116 15.42 11.73 -7.72
C PRO A 116 15.01 12.19 -9.13
N LEU A 117 14.61 11.24 -9.99
CA LEU A 117 14.09 11.52 -11.32
C LEU A 117 12.78 12.31 -11.30
N GLU A 118 11.84 11.97 -10.41
CA GLU A 118 10.57 12.68 -10.27
C GLU A 118 10.81 14.14 -9.86
N VAL A 119 11.76 14.37 -8.95
CA VAL A 119 12.15 15.71 -8.52
C VAL A 119 12.81 16.48 -9.67
N ALA A 120 13.72 15.85 -10.42
CA ALA A 120 14.37 16.46 -11.57
C ALA A 120 13.36 16.84 -12.66
N VAL A 121 12.40 15.96 -12.96
CA VAL A 121 11.31 16.22 -13.92
C VAL A 121 10.42 17.37 -13.44
N ALA A 122 10.03 17.39 -12.16
CA ALA A 122 9.23 18.49 -11.60
C ALA A 122 9.97 19.83 -11.69
N HIS A 123 11.26 19.86 -11.37
CA HIS A 123 12.09 21.06 -11.53
C HIS A 123 12.23 21.48 -12.98
N ALA A 124 12.41 20.53 -13.92
CA ALA A 124 12.48 20.81 -15.35
C ALA A 124 11.17 21.43 -15.87
N ARG A 125 10.01 20.91 -15.44
CA ARG A 125 8.70 21.48 -15.78
C ARG A 125 8.54 22.91 -15.27
N GLU A 126 8.92 23.17 -14.01
CA GLU A 126 8.85 24.53 -13.46
C GLU A 126 9.82 25.49 -14.16
N LEU A 127 11.03 25.02 -14.52
CA LEU A 127 12.00 25.82 -15.25
C LEU A 127 11.47 26.23 -16.63
N VAL A 128 10.88 25.29 -17.39
CA VAL A 128 10.25 25.59 -18.69
C VAL A 128 9.10 26.59 -18.52
N ALA A 129 8.28 26.44 -17.49
CA ALA A 129 7.20 27.38 -17.18
C ALA A 129 7.75 28.78 -16.83
N ALA A 130 8.82 28.86 -16.05
CA ALA A 130 9.49 30.12 -15.71
C ALA A 130 10.11 30.80 -16.93
N MET A 131 10.75 30.03 -17.82
CA MET A 131 11.31 30.54 -19.08
C MET A 131 10.22 31.10 -20.00
N SER A 132 9.06 30.44 -20.07
CA SER A 132 7.90 30.91 -20.83
C SER A 132 7.38 32.24 -20.30
N ARG A 133 7.22 32.37 -18.98
CA ARG A 133 6.82 33.63 -18.32
C ARG A 133 7.84 34.75 -18.54
N ALA A 134 9.12 34.42 -18.66
CA ALA A 134 10.19 35.37 -18.97
C ALA A 134 10.29 35.72 -20.48
N GLY A 135 9.44 35.16 -21.34
CA GLY A 135 9.41 35.44 -22.78
C GLY A 135 10.51 34.76 -23.58
N LEU A 136 11.16 33.71 -23.05
CA LEU A 136 12.20 32.97 -23.75
C LEU A 136 11.55 31.98 -24.74
N GLY A 137 11.35 32.39 -25.99
CA GLY A 137 10.66 31.60 -27.01
C GLY A 137 11.21 30.19 -27.28
N SER A 138 12.47 29.91 -26.91
CA SER A 138 13.07 28.57 -27.02
C SER A 138 12.33 27.50 -26.19
N CYS A 139 11.70 27.90 -25.08
CA CYS A 139 10.97 26.96 -24.22
C CYS A 139 9.64 26.47 -24.82
N ALA A 140 9.14 27.09 -25.89
CA ALA A 140 7.90 26.68 -26.56
C ALA A 140 8.03 25.32 -27.27
N PHE A 141 9.25 24.91 -27.59
CA PHE A 141 9.54 23.62 -28.24
C PHE A 141 9.97 22.54 -27.26
N THR A 142 10.19 22.87 -25.98
CA THR A 142 10.59 21.89 -24.96
C THR A 142 9.36 21.32 -24.25
N CYS A 143 9.03 20.08 -24.56
CA CYS A 143 8.08 19.27 -23.79
C CYS A 143 8.86 18.28 -22.92
N VAL A 144 8.73 18.41 -21.59
CA VAL A 144 9.42 17.51 -20.65
C VAL A 144 8.84 16.09 -20.73
N ASP A 145 7.58 15.95 -21.15
CA ASP A 145 6.91 14.64 -21.23
C ASP A 145 7.41 13.81 -22.43
N ASP A 146 7.80 14.46 -23.53
CA ASP A 146 8.37 13.78 -24.71
C ASP A 146 9.72 13.12 -24.38
N LEU A 147 10.47 13.71 -23.44
CA LEU A 147 11.76 13.17 -22.96
C LEU A 147 11.60 11.92 -22.07
N LEU A 148 10.40 11.65 -21.55
CA LEU A 148 10.13 10.50 -20.67
C LEU A 148 9.53 9.31 -21.41
N GLN A 149 9.28 9.44 -22.71
CA GLN A 149 8.69 8.39 -23.56
C GLN A 149 9.73 7.55 -24.32
N HIS A 150 11.03 7.82 -24.12
CA HIS A 150 12.17 7.09 -24.70
C HIS A 150 13.02 6.44 -23.61
#